data_AF-A0A6M1ZN65-F1
#
_entry.id   AF-A0A6M1ZN65-F1
#
_cell.length_a   1.000
_cell.length_b   1.000
_cell.length_c   1.000
_cell.angle_alpha   90.00
_cell.angle_beta   90.00
_cell.angle_gamma   90.00
#
_symmetry.space_group_name_H-M   'P 1'
#
loop_
_entity.id
_entity.type
_entity.pdbx_description
1 polymer ?
#
loop_
_entity_poly.entity_id
_entity_poly.type
_entity_poly.pdbx_seq_one_letter_code
_entity_poly.pdbx_strand_id
1 'polypeptide(L)'
;MDKDKFLDFLSRHLSKFLLGVALLGLLGFLFERRSSSHKIHSKQDYLIVRQIYERFRKGEPISTESLETAEKIIHRHPELRAKYDPLMAYSLLQQEKVAQALPYASSILKRVQHYPYHDYALGTLLITEENYPEAYVQAERLEKSLGERDNYPTLRAFNLLRLVFLADELNNQELKAGYWTTLQSHAAFSEIEPLFQEGSLTLKDFVEKHS
;
A
#
# COMPACT_ATOMS: atom_id res chain seq x y z
N MET A 1 -50.71 -36.98 -24.35
CA MET A 1 -51.48 -35.73 -24.27
C MET A 1 -52.08 -35.48 -25.63
N ASP A 2 -53.40 -35.33 -25.70
CA ASP A 2 -54.14 -35.21 -26.96
C ASP A 2 -53.78 -33.91 -27.67
N LYS A 3 -53.34 -33.96 -28.94
CA LYS A 3 -52.86 -32.76 -29.67
C LYS A 3 -53.93 -31.68 -29.73
N ASP A 4 -55.19 -32.08 -29.89
CA ASP A 4 -56.32 -31.17 -30.02
C ASP A 4 -56.64 -30.48 -28.68
N LYS A 5 -56.50 -31.21 -27.56
CA LYS A 5 -56.65 -30.63 -26.21
C LYS A 5 -55.52 -29.67 -25.87
N PHE A 6 -54.30 -29.92 -26.36
CA PHE A 6 -53.17 -29.01 -26.19
C PHE A 6 -53.36 -27.73 -27.02
N LEU A 7 -53.82 -27.84 -28.26
CA LEU A 7 -54.07 -26.67 -29.12
C LEU A 7 -55.22 -25.79 -28.62
N ASP A 8 -56.31 -26.39 -28.11
CA ASP A 8 -57.42 -25.65 -27.50
C ASP A 8 -57.01 -24.99 -26.16
N PHE A 9 -56.18 -25.65 -25.36
CA PHE A 9 -55.60 -25.05 -24.18
C PHE A 9 -54.68 -23.86 -24.53
N LEU A 10 -53.82 -24.04 -25.54
CA LEU A 10 -52.87 -23.01 -25.98
C LEU A 10 -53.61 -21.79 -26.53
N SER A 11 -54.65 -21.99 -27.34
CA SER A 11 -55.43 -20.88 -27.93
C SER A 11 -56.16 -20.05 -26.87
N ARG A 12 -56.71 -20.69 -25.83
CA ARG A 12 -57.40 -20.03 -24.72
C ARG A 12 -56.47 -19.26 -23.79
N HIS A 13 -55.22 -19.73 -23.65
CA HIS A 13 -54.23 -19.12 -22.76
C HIS A 13 -53.10 -18.37 -23.50
N LEU A 14 -53.19 -18.25 -24.83
CA LEU A 14 -52.14 -17.69 -25.69
C LEU A 14 -51.75 -16.28 -25.26
N SER A 15 -52.73 -15.43 -24.93
CA SER A 15 -52.49 -14.06 -24.47
C SER A 15 -51.71 -14.00 -23.16
N LYS A 16 -52.01 -14.88 -22.21
CA LYS A 16 -51.29 -14.99 -20.93
C LYS A 16 -49.88 -15.55 -21.11
N PHE A 17 -49.72 -16.50 -22.03
CA PHE A 17 -48.41 -17.05 -22.38
C PHE A 17 -47.52 -16.01 -23.06
N LEU A 18 -48.05 -15.29 -24.06
CA LEU A 18 -47.34 -14.19 -24.74
C LEU A 18 -46.99 -13.05 -23.76
N LEU A 19 -47.90 -12.69 -22.85
CA LEU A 19 -47.61 -11.72 -21.79
C LEU A 19 -46.48 -12.20 -20.88
N GLY A 20 -46.49 -13.48 -20.49
CA GLY A 20 -45.42 -14.08 -19.67
C GLY A 20 -44.06 -14.06 -20.36
N VAL A 21 -44.01 -14.42 -21.65
CA VAL A 21 -42.78 -14.36 -22.46
C VAL A 21 -42.29 -12.91 -22.62
N ALA A 22 -43.19 -11.97 -22.88
CA ALA A 22 -42.84 -10.55 -22.96
C ALA A 22 -42.29 -10.01 -21.63
N LEU A 23 -42.86 -10.43 -20.49
CA LEU A 23 -42.39 -10.03 -19.17
C LEU A 23 -40.99 -10.59 -18.87
N LEU A 24 -40.74 -11.86 -19.22
CA LEU A 24 -39.42 -12.48 -19.10
C LEU A 24 -38.39 -11.80 -20.01
N GLY A 25 -38.78 -11.44 -21.23
CA GLY A 25 -37.93 -10.68 -22.15
C GLY A 25 -37.57 -9.30 -21.60
N LEU A 26 -38.55 -8.58 -21.01
CA LEU A 26 -38.32 -7.29 -20.36
C LEU A 26 -37.39 -7.42 -19.14
N LEU A 27 -37.60 -8.44 -18.30
CA LEU A 27 -36.73 -8.70 -17.15
C LEU A 27 -35.30 -9.06 -17.60
N GLY A 28 -35.15 -9.86 -18.65
CA GLY A 28 -33.86 -10.18 -19.25
C GLY A 28 -33.15 -8.93 -19.77
N PHE A 29 -33.85 -8.06 -20.49
CA PHE A 29 -33.32 -6.79 -20.99
C PHE A 29 -32.91 -5.84 -19.87
N LEU A 30 -33.72 -5.71 -18.81
CA LEU A 30 -33.39 -4.88 -17.64
C LEU A 30 -32.16 -5.44 -16.89
N PHE A 31 -32.05 -6.76 -16.78
CA PHE A 31 -30.90 -7.42 -16.17
C PHE A 31 -29.62 -7.21 -16.99
N GLU A 32 -29.68 -7.38 -18.31
CA GLU A 32 -28.56 -7.14 -19.22
C GLU A 32 -28.12 -5.67 -19.17
N ARG A 33 -29.07 -4.72 -19.21
CA ARG A 33 -28.79 -3.29 -19.12
C ARG A 33 -28.13 -2.92 -17.79
N ARG A 34 -28.58 -3.51 -16.67
CA ARG A 34 -27.96 -3.31 -15.36
C ARG A 34 -26.55 -3.92 -15.28
N SER A 35 -26.35 -5.11 -15.82
CA SER A 35 -25.07 -5.81 -15.83
C SER A 35 -24.02 -5.10 -16.71
N SER A 36 -24.43 -4.63 -17.89
CA SER A 36 -23.56 -3.89 -18.82
C SER A 36 -23.12 -2.54 -18.25
N SER A 37 -24.04 -1.81 -17.60
CA SER A 37 -23.73 -0.54 -16.93
C SER A 37 -22.65 -0.71 -15.85
N HIS A 38 -22.74 -1.75 -15.01
CA HIS A 38 -21.71 -2.03 -14.00
C HIS A 38 -20.32 -2.33 -14.61
N LYS A 39 -20.26 -3.08 -15.72
CA LYS A 39 -18.99 -3.39 -16.40
C LYS A 39 -18.34 -2.15 -17.02
N ILE A 40 -19.14 -1.24 -17.58
CA ILE A 40 -18.64 0.01 -18.18
C ILE A 40 -18.10 0.95 -17.08
N HIS A 41 -18.84 1.12 -15.99
CA HIS A 41 -18.40 1.96 -14.87
C HIS A 41 -17.13 1.43 -14.20
N SER A 42 -17.01 0.10 -14.04
CA SER A 42 -15.80 -0.51 -13.50
C SER A 42 -14.57 -0.24 -14.38
N LYS A 43 -14.67 -0.41 -15.71
CA LYS A 43 -13.57 -0.07 -16.63
C LYS A 43 -13.15 1.40 -16.56
N GLN A 44 -14.13 2.30 -16.49
CA GLN A 44 -13.88 3.73 -16.38
C GLN A 44 -13.18 4.07 -15.06
N ASP A 45 -13.62 3.48 -13.95
CA ASP A 45 -12.99 3.63 -12.63
C ASP A 45 -11.51 3.20 -12.66
N TYR A 46 -11.19 2.05 -13.28
CA TYR A 46 -9.80 1.58 -13.43
C TYR A 46 -8.93 2.52 -14.27
N LEU A 47 -9.50 3.18 -15.29
CA LEU A 47 -8.77 4.13 -16.12
C LEU A 47 -8.51 5.45 -15.37
N ILE A 48 -9.54 6.00 -14.71
CA ILE A 48 -9.43 7.24 -13.94
C ILE A 48 -8.40 7.08 -12.83
N VAL A 49 -8.51 6.00 -12.03
CA VAL A 49 -7.56 5.76 -10.95
C VAL A 49 -6.15 5.61 -11.51
N ARG A 50 -5.94 4.84 -12.59
CA ARG A 50 -4.62 4.72 -13.23
C ARG A 50 -4.06 6.07 -13.64
N GLN A 51 -4.85 6.94 -14.26
CA GLN A 51 -4.39 8.28 -14.66
C GLN A 51 -3.98 9.12 -13.44
N ILE A 52 -4.76 9.12 -12.37
CA ILE A 52 -4.44 9.82 -11.13
C ILE A 52 -3.10 9.32 -10.56
N TYR A 53 -2.91 8.00 -10.47
CA TYR A 53 -1.69 7.41 -9.93
C TYR A 53 -0.45 7.63 -10.80
N GLU A 54 -0.60 7.66 -12.13
CA GLU A 54 0.51 8.00 -13.02
C GLU A 54 0.99 9.44 -12.83
N ARG A 55 0.09 10.37 -12.49
CA ARG A 55 0.45 11.75 -12.15
C ARG A 55 1.19 11.80 -10.82
N PHE A 56 0.71 11.08 -9.81
CA PHE A 56 1.39 10.99 -8.50
C PHE A 56 2.80 10.40 -8.64
N ARG A 57 2.96 9.34 -9.44
CA ARG A 57 4.26 8.73 -9.72
C ARG A 57 5.25 9.69 -10.39
N LYS A 58 4.77 10.66 -11.16
CA LYS A 58 5.60 11.70 -11.79
C LYS A 58 5.97 12.84 -10.83
N GLY A 59 5.55 12.77 -9.56
CA GLY A 59 5.79 13.82 -8.57
C GLY A 59 4.87 15.03 -8.75
N GLU A 60 3.77 14.91 -9.51
CA GLU A 60 2.81 16.00 -9.59
C GLU A 60 2.14 16.24 -8.22
N PRO A 61 1.88 17.50 -7.83
CA PRO A 61 1.20 17.81 -6.58
C PRO A 61 -0.13 17.06 -6.48
N ILE A 62 -0.31 16.35 -5.36
CA ILE A 62 -1.57 15.64 -5.10
C ILE A 62 -2.64 16.70 -4.76
N SER A 63 -3.60 16.91 -5.66
CA SER A 63 -4.79 17.72 -5.38
C SER A 63 -5.78 16.94 -4.51
N THR A 64 -6.47 17.64 -3.61
CA THR A 64 -7.51 17.06 -2.74
C THR A 64 -8.58 16.35 -3.56
N GLU A 65 -9.01 16.94 -4.67
CA GLU A 65 -10.01 16.35 -5.58
C GLU A 65 -9.53 15.02 -6.19
N SER A 66 -8.26 14.94 -6.61
CA SER A 66 -7.70 13.71 -7.19
C SER A 66 -7.61 12.61 -6.12
N LEU A 67 -7.23 12.99 -4.90
CA LEU A 67 -7.17 12.09 -3.76
C LEU A 67 -8.56 11.53 -3.41
N GLU A 68 -9.55 12.41 -3.23
CA GLU A 68 -10.93 12.01 -2.93
C GLU A 68 -11.53 11.12 -4.04
N THR A 69 -11.24 11.44 -5.30
CA THR A 69 -11.69 10.65 -6.44
C THR A 69 -11.07 9.26 -6.43
N ALA A 70 -9.75 9.17 -6.18
CA ALA A 70 -9.05 7.90 -6.04
C ALA A 70 -9.61 7.08 -4.87
N GLU A 71 -9.84 7.70 -3.71
CA GLU A 71 -10.42 7.04 -2.53
C GLU A 71 -11.84 6.50 -2.79
N LYS A 72 -12.70 7.29 -3.43
CA LYS A 72 -14.06 6.84 -3.81
C LYS A 72 -14.03 5.66 -4.77
N ILE A 73 -13.07 5.63 -5.71
CA ILE A 73 -12.88 4.51 -6.62
C ILE A 73 -12.37 3.28 -5.86
N ILE A 74 -11.35 3.44 -5.01
CA ILE A 74 -10.77 2.35 -4.21
C ILE A 74 -11.78 1.77 -3.21
N HIS A 75 -12.69 2.60 -2.68
CA HIS A 75 -13.77 2.12 -1.81
C HIS A 75 -14.75 1.22 -2.56
N ARG A 76 -15.02 1.51 -3.84
CA ARG A 76 -15.87 0.67 -4.71
C ARG A 76 -15.15 -0.59 -5.22
N HIS A 77 -13.84 -0.52 -5.38
CA HIS A 77 -12.97 -1.57 -5.91
C HIS A 77 -11.84 -1.88 -4.90
N PRO A 78 -12.13 -2.51 -3.76
CA PRO A 78 -11.16 -2.70 -2.67
C PRO A 78 -9.93 -3.53 -3.07
N GLU A 79 -10.02 -4.36 -4.10
CA GLU A 79 -8.90 -5.11 -4.67
C GLU A 79 -7.79 -4.19 -5.21
N LEU A 80 -8.12 -2.94 -5.53
CA LEU A 80 -7.17 -1.93 -5.99
C LEU A 80 -6.21 -1.45 -4.91
N ARG A 81 -6.57 -1.61 -3.63
CA ARG A 81 -5.74 -1.18 -2.49
C ARG A 81 -4.35 -1.79 -2.53
N ALA A 82 -4.24 -3.09 -2.85
CA ALA A 82 -2.96 -3.80 -2.90
C ALA A 82 -1.99 -3.16 -3.90
N LYS A 83 -2.50 -2.66 -5.03
CA LYS A 83 -1.70 -2.04 -6.09
C LYS A 83 -1.33 -0.60 -5.77
N TYR A 84 -2.24 0.14 -5.16
CA TYR A 84 -2.18 1.59 -5.15
C TYR A 84 -1.84 2.20 -3.78
N ASP A 85 -2.13 1.54 -2.66
CA ASP A 85 -1.75 2.05 -1.34
C ASP A 85 -0.23 2.32 -1.21
N PRO A 86 0.69 1.46 -1.71
CA PRO A 86 2.13 1.75 -1.66
C PRO A 86 2.51 3.03 -2.41
N LEU A 87 1.90 3.26 -3.56
CA LEU A 87 2.14 4.46 -4.37
C LEU A 87 1.58 5.70 -3.67
N MET A 88 0.42 5.61 -3.02
CA MET A 88 -0.13 6.72 -2.24
C MET A 88 0.75 7.06 -1.06
N ALA A 89 1.11 6.07 -0.26
CA ALA A 89 1.95 6.25 0.92
C ALA A 89 3.26 6.94 0.51
N TYR A 90 3.95 6.40 -0.49
CA TYR A 90 5.21 6.96 -0.98
C TYR A 90 5.05 8.40 -1.51
N SER A 91 4.08 8.64 -2.38
CA SER A 91 3.89 9.97 -2.99
C SER A 91 3.50 11.03 -1.95
N LEU A 92 2.70 10.67 -0.96
CA LEU A 92 2.31 11.56 0.14
C LEU A 92 3.49 11.84 1.08
N LEU A 93 4.32 10.83 1.38
CA LEU A 93 5.54 11.02 2.16
C LEU A 93 6.54 11.92 1.44
N GLN A 94 6.73 11.75 0.13
CA GLN A 94 7.58 12.64 -0.69
C GLN A 94 7.11 14.10 -0.70
N GLN A 95 5.82 14.33 -0.47
CA GLN A 95 5.23 15.68 -0.39
C GLN A 95 5.08 16.16 1.06
N GLU A 96 5.74 15.50 2.03
CA GLU A 96 5.68 15.82 3.46
C GLU A 96 4.25 15.77 4.05
N LYS A 97 3.31 15.12 3.36
CA LYS A 97 1.91 14.95 3.80
C LYS A 97 1.77 13.71 4.69
N VAL A 98 2.55 13.67 5.77
CA VAL A 98 2.69 12.50 6.65
C VAL A 98 1.34 11.98 7.13
N ALA A 99 0.50 12.84 7.72
CA ALA A 99 -0.81 12.44 8.25
C ALA A 99 -1.73 11.78 7.21
N GLN A 100 -1.64 12.19 5.94
CA GLN A 100 -2.40 11.59 4.85
C GLN A 100 -1.79 10.28 4.37
N ALA A 101 -0.48 10.08 4.49
CA ALA A 101 0.21 8.86 4.11
C ALA A 101 -0.08 7.67 5.05
N LEU A 102 -0.24 7.95 6.36
CA LEU A 102 -0.35 6.92 7.40
C LEU A 102 -1.46 5.87 7.14
N PRO A 103 -2.69 6.23 6.72
CA PRO A 103 -3.73 5.23 6.46
C PRO A 103 -3.34 4.25 5.34
N TYR A 104 -2.63 4.72 4.32
CA TYR A 104 -2.16 3.90 3.21
C TYR A 104 -1.02 2.99 3.64
N ALA A 105 -0.01 3.52 4.34
CA ALA A 105 1.10 2.76 4.88
C ALA A 105 0.62 1.65 5.84
N SER A 106 -0.29 1.99 6.76
CA SER A 106 -0.91 1.05 7.68
C SER A 106 -1.70 -0.05 6.97
N SER A 107 -2.39 0.28 5.87
CA SER A 107 -3.16 -0.70 5.10
C SER A 107 -2.25 -1.77 4.45
N ILE A 108 -1.05 -1.37 4.02
CA ILE A 108 -0.05 -2.29 3.47
C ILE A 108 0.44 -3.24 4.56
N LEU A 109 0.85 -2.70 5.71
CA LEU A 109 1.39 -3.50 6.82
C LEU A 109 0.38 -4.51 7.37
N LYS A 110 -0.92 -4.22 7.31
CA LYS A 110 -1.97 -5.16 7.72
C LYS A 110 -2.14 -6.36 6.77
N ARG A 111 -1.80 -6.22 5.48
CA ARG A 111 -1.97 -7.27 4.46
C ARG A 111 -0.75 -8.15 4.29
N VAL A 112 0.42 -7.62 4.60
CA VAL A 112 1.70 -8.26 4.37
C VAL A 112 2.01 -9.19 5.55
N GLN A 113 2.35 -10.46 5.26
CA GLN A 113 2.72 -11.43 6.29
C GLN A 113 4.02 -11.03 7.00
N HIS A 114 4.25 -11.59 8.20
CA HIS A 114 5.42 -11.26 9.03
C HIS A 114 6.70 -11.84 8.41
N TYR A 115 7.55 -10.97 7.86
CA TYR A 115 8.92 -11.26 7.41
C TYR A 115 9.81 -10.05 7.73
N PRO A 116 11.15 -10.17 7.70
CA PRO A 116 12.02 -9.12 8.23
C PRO A 116 11.80 -7.71 7.67
N TYR A 117 11.42 -7.55 6.40
CA TYR A 117 11.09 -6.23 5.85
C TYR A 117 9.72 -5.69 6.33
N HIS A 118 8.78 -6.55 6.73
CA HIS A 118 7.53 -6.12 7.39
C HIS A 118 7.85 -5.45 8.72
N ASP A 119 8.70 -6.08 9.54
CA ASP A 119 9.15 -5.51 10.81
C ASP A 119 9.94 -4.21 10.61
N TYR A 120 10.77 -4.16 9.56
CA TYR A 120 11.49 -2.95 9.18
C TYR A 120 10.52 -1.82 8.79
N ALA A 121 9.52 -2.12 7.97
CA ALA A 121 8.52 -1.15 7.54
C ALA A 121 7.62 -0.67 8.69
N LEU A 122 7.30 -1.56 9.66
CA LEU A 122 6.59 -1.17 10.88
C LEU A 122 7.41 -0.17 11.71
N GLY A 123 8.72 -0.41 11.86
CA GLY A 123 9.61 0.56 12.48
C GLY A 123 9.67 1.89 11.74
N THR A 124 9.69 1.90 10.40
CA THR A 124 9.62 3.14 9.61
C THR A 124 8.32 3.91 9.88
N LEU A 125 7.19 3.20 9.99
CA LEU A 125 5.91 3.81 10.29
C LEU A 125 5.93 4.50 11.65
N LEU A 126 6.46 3.82 12.68
CA LEU A 126 6.59 4.40 14.03
C LEU A 126 7.49 5.65 14.04
N ILE A 127 8.59 5.64 13.28
CA ILE A 127 9.46 6.83 13.11
C ILE A 127 8.70 7.98 12.45
N THR A 128 7.91 7.65 11.41
CA THR A 128 7.10 8.62 10.68
C THR A 128 6.01 9.23 11.58
N GLU A 129 5.54 8.48 12.57
CA GLU A 129 4.60 8.92 13.61
C GLU A 129 5.29 9.60 14.81
N GLU A 130 6.61 9.85 14.72
CA GLU A 130 7.46 10.42 15.79
C GLU A 130 7.45 9.57 17.08
N ASN A 131 7.03 8.31 16.98
CA ASN A 131 7.01 7.37 18.11
C ASN A 131 8.37 6.65 18.24
N TYR A 132 9.40 7.42 18.58
CA TYR A 132 10.79 6.94 18.62
C TYR A 132 11.07 5.81 19.63
N PRO A 133 10.51 5.82 20.87
CA PRO A 133 10.77 4.74 21.82
C PRO A 133 10.25 3.38 21.32
N GLU A 134 9.02 3.34 20.78
CA GLU A 134 8.44 2.12 20.21
C GLU A 134 9.17 1.71 18.93
N ALA A 135 9.56 2.67 18.08
CA ALA A 135 10.38 2.41 16.90
C ALA A 135 11.72 1.76 17.27
N TYR A 136 12.34 2.22 18.36
CA TYR A 136 13.59 1.67 18.87
C TYR A 136 13.42 0.22 19.34
N VAL A 137 12.40 -0.06 20.15
CA VAL A 137 12.09 -1.43 20.60
C VAL A 137 11.84 -2.37 19.41
N GLN A 138 11.11 -1.88 18.41
CA GLN A 138 10.85 -2.63 17.17
C GLN A 138 12.13 -2.90 16.38
N ALA A 139 13.01 -1.92 16.24
CA ALA A 139 14.29 -2.04 15.53
C ALA A 139 15.27 -2.98 16.25
N GLU A 140 15.31 -2.95 17.58
CA GLU A 140 16.07 -3.87 18.43
C GLU A 140 15.60 -5.32 18.28
N ARG A 141 14.27 -5.52 18.26
CA ARG A 141 13.70 -6.86 18.03
C ARG A 141 14.09 -7.38 16.66
N LEU A 142 14.00 -6.53 15.64
CA LEU A 142 14.41 -6.90 14.29
C LEU A 142 15.90 -7.24 14.24
N GLU A 143 16.77 -6.43 14.87
CA GLU A 143 18.21 -6.67 14.88
C GLU A 143 18.56 -8.05 15.48
N LYS A 144 17.93 -8.41 16.60
CA LYS A 144 18.09 -9.75 17.20
C LYS A 144 17.69 -10.85 16.23
N SER A 145 16.56 -10.70 15.54
CA SER A 145 16.09 -11.70 14.57
C SER A 145 16.98 -11.81 13.33
N LEU A 146 17.65 -10.72 12.94
CA LEU A 146 18.56 -10.66 11.79
C LEU A 146 19.96 -11.18 12.15
N GLY A 147 20.45 -10.91 13.36
CA GLY A 147 21.74 -11.43 13.84
C GLY A 147 21.78 -12.96 13.94
N GLU A 148 20.63 -13.59 14.16
CA GLU A 148 20.49 -15.06 14.13
C GLU A 148 20.43 -15.64 12.70
N ARG A 149 20.18 -14.81 11.69
CA ARG A 149 19.87 -15.22 10.31
C ARG A 149 20.68 -14.40 9.31
N ASP A 150 21.80 -14.96 8.86
CA ASP A 150 22.76 -14.31 7.96
C ASP A 150 22.25 -14.07 6.51
N ASN A 151 20.95 -14.16 6.28
CA ASN A 151 20.34 -14.14 4.95
C ASN A 151 19.97 -12.72 4.46
N TYR A 152 20.12 -11.69 5.30
CA TYR A 152 19.68 -10.31 4.97
C TYR A 152 20.70 -9.23 5.37
N PRO A 153 21.95 -9.29 4.87
CA PRO A 153 23.02 -8.40 5.32
C PRO A 153 22.72 -6.92 5.05
N THR A 154 22.19 -6.57 3.87
CA THR A 154 21.87 -5.18 3.54
C THR A 154 20.72 -4.63 4.41
N LEU A 155 19.67 -5.43 4.66
CA LEU A 155 18.58 -5.04 5.56
C LEU A 155 19.07 -4.80 6.98
N ARG A 156 19.98 -5.67 7.46
CA ARG A 156 20.60 -5.52 8.77
C ARG A 156 21.42 -4.24 8.86
N ALA A 157 22.23 -3.92 7.85
CA ALA A 157 22.97 -2.67 7.79
C ALA A 157 22.04 -1.44 7.86
N PHE A 158 20.94 -1.44 7.10
CA PHE A 158 19.93 -0.39 7.19
C PHE A 158 19.24 -0.32 8.56
N ASN A 159 19.03 -1.45 9.24
CA ASN A 159 18.44 -1.49 10.58
C ASN A 159 19.41 -0.99 11.66
N LEU A 160 20.70 -1.34 11.57
CA LEU A 160 21.75 -0.80 12.43
C LEU A 160 21.86 0.72 12.27
N LEU A 161 21.82 1.23 11.04
CA LEU A 161 21.80 2.66 10.80
C LEU A 161 20.57 3.34 11.44
N ARG A 162 19.38 2.72 11.32
CA ARG A 162 18.20 3.20 12.02
C ARG A 162 18.41 3.24 13.54
N LEU A 163 19.00 2.20 14.12
CA LEU A 163 19.28 2.16 15.56
C LEU A 163 20.24 3.27 16.00
N VAL A 164 21.21 3.64 15.16
CA VAL A 164 22.07 4.81 15.39
C VAL A 164 21.24 6.08 15.49
N PHE A 165 20.36 6.34 14.52
CA PHE A 165 19.51 7.54 14.54
C PHE A 165 18.53 7.54 15.71
N LEU A 166 17.89 6.40 16.01
CA LEU A 166 16.95 6.30 17.12
C LEU A 166 17.64 6.47 18.47
N ALA A 167 18.85 5.95 18.65
CA ALA A 167 19.63 6.18 19.85
C ALA A 167 19.97 7.67 20.03
N ASP A 168 20.24 8.39 18.93
CA ASP A 168 20.48 9.83 18.95
C ASP A 168 19.23 10.63 19.33
N GLU A 169 18.08 10.34 18.70
CA GLU A 169 16.78 10.94 19.04
C GLU A 169 16.40 10.69 20.51
N LEU A 170 16.78 9.54 21.06
CA LEU A 170 16.58 9.19 22.47
C LEU A 170 17.69 9.72 23.40
N ASN A 171 18.62 10.53 22.90
CA ASN A 171 19.74 11.11 23.63
C ASN A 171 20.65 10.08 24.32
N ASN A 172 20.76 8.87 23.77
CA ASN A 172 21.63 7.81 24.29
C ASN A 172 22.89 7.64 23.43
N GLN A 173 23.91 8.45 23.74
CA GLN A 173 25.16 8.50 22.98
C GLN A 173 25.98 7.20 23.09
N GLU A 174 25.87 6.47 24.20
CA GLU A 174 26.56 5.19 24.37
C GLU A 174 26.01 4.14 23.38
N LEU A 175 24.69 4.00 23.30
CA LEU A 175 24.05 3.10 22.36
C LEU A 175 24.33 3.50 20.91
N LYS A 176 24.26 4.80 20.61
CA LYS A 176 24.60 5.34 19.28
C LYS A 176 25.99 4.90 18.84
N ALA A 177 27.00 5.08 19.70
CA ALA A 177 28.38 4.68 19.42
C ALA A 177 28.52 3.16 19.23
N GLY A 178 27.81 2.36 20.04
CA GLY A 178 27.79 0.91 19.93
C GLY A 178 27.22 0.41 18.60
N TYR A 179 26.05 0.91 18.21
CA TYR A 179 25.44 0.56 16.91
C TYR A 179 26.27 1.05 15.74
N TRP A 180 26.87 2.22 15.86
CA TRP A 180 27.72 2.78 14.82
C TRP A 180 28.95 1.91 14.57
N THR A 181 29.66 1.50 15.63
CA THR A 181 30.81 0.59 15.54
C THR A 181 30.41 -0.75 14.90
N THR A 182 29.23 -1.26 15.28
CA THR A 182 28.68 -2.50 14.70
C THR A 182 28.37 -2.32 13.22
N LEU A 183 27.81 -1.18 12.83
CA LEU A 183 27.48 -0.86 11.44
C LEU A 183 28.74 -0.74 10.58
N GLN A 184 29.77 -0.03 11.05
CA GLN A 184 31.02 0.16 10.29
C GLN A 184 31.77 -1.16 10.02
N SER A 185 31.66 -2.11 10.95
CA SER A 185 32.26 -3.45 10.79
C SER A 185 31.37 -4.43 10.02
N HIS A 186 30.15 -4.03 9.64
CA HIS A 186 29.21 -4.88 8.93
C HIS A 186 29.58 -5.03 7.44
N ALA A 187 29.49 -6.25 6.90
CA ALA A 187 29.91 -6.57 5.53
C ALA A 187 29.21 -5.70 4.45
N ALA A 188 27.91 -5.44 4.61
CA ALA A 188 27.12 -4.62 3.69
C ALA A 188 27.27 -3.09 3.89
N PHE A 189 28.13 -2.62 4.79
CA PHE A 189 28.31 -1.18 5.04
C PHE A 189 28.71 -0.43 3.76
N SER A 190 29.69 -0.98 3.03
CA SER A 190 30.19 -0.40 1.77
C SER A 190 29.13 -0.29 0.66
N GLU A 191 28.08 -1.11 0.72
CA GLU A 191 26.96 -1.06 -0.26
C GLU A 191 26.00 0.08 0.04
N ILE A 192 25.77 0.37 1.33
CA ILE A 192 24.76 1.35 1.74
C ILE A 192 25.34 2.75 1.94
N GLU A 193 26.62 2.87 2.33
CA GLU A 193 27.27 4.17 2.59
C GLU A 193 27.10 5.19 1.45
N PRO A 194 27.28 4.84 0.16
CA PRO A 194 27.14 5.81 -0.93
C PRO A 194 25.72 6.38 -1.07
N LEU A 195 24.69 5.61 -0.70
CA LEU A 195 23.28 6.01 -0.85
C LEU A 195 22.91 7.23 0.02
N PHE A 196 23.74 7.56 1.00
CA PHE A 196 23.49 8.67 1.92
C PHE A 196 24.31 9.92 1.60
N GLN A 197 25.22 9.86 0.62
CA GLN A 197 26.01 11.02 0.21
C GLN A 197 25.24 11.97 -0.73
N GLU A 198 24.14 11.52 -1.34
CA GLU A 198 23.38 12.31 -2.34
C GLU A 198 22.51 13.44 -1.74
N GLY A 199 22.42 13.57 -0.40
CA GLY A 199 21.52 14.50 0.28
C GLY A 199 22.17 15.42 1.33
N SER A 200 23.21 16.18 0.97
CA SER A 200 23.76 17.34 1.74
C SER A 200 24.26 17.14 3.19
N LEU A 201 24.44 15.90 3.64
CA LEU A 201 25.29 15.55 4.78
C LEU A 201 25.87 14.17 4.47
N THR A 202 27.18 14.05 4.28
CA THR A 202 27.74 12.71 4.10
C THR A 202 27.64 11.94 5.43
N LEU A 203 27.48 10.62 5.37
CA LEU A 203 27.48 9.77 6.57
C LEU A 203 28.74 10.02 7.43
N LYS A 204 29.85 10.35 6.76
CA LYS A 204 31.12 10.78 7.34
C LYS A 204 31.03 12.14 8.06
N ASP A 205 30.42 13.15 7.43
CA ASP A 205 30.24 14.48 8.06
C ASP A 205 29.37 14.40 9.32
N PHE A 206 28.37 13.51 9.34
CA PHE A 206 27.54 13.28 10.52
C PHE A 206 28.38 12.74 11.70
N VAL A 207 29.31 11.82 11.42
CA VAL A 207 30.17 11.19 12.42
C VAL A 207 31.16 12.20 12.99
N GLU A 208 31.85 12.95 12.13
CA GLU A 208 32.85 13.93 12.55
C GLU A 208 32.26 15.08 13.39
N LYS A 209 30.96 15.37 13.21
CA LYS A 209 30.27 16.43 13.94
C LYS A 209 29.76 16.00 15.33
N HIS A 210 29.67 14.70 15.60
CA HIS A 210 29.07 14.16 16.83
C HIS A 210 29.98 13.15 17.57
N SER A 211 31.27 13.10 17.21
CA SER A 211 32.35 12.43 17.95
C SER A 211 33.11 13.45 18.79
#